data_AF-A0A8T9BXX1-F1
#
_entry.id   AF-A0A8T9BXX1-F1
#
_cell.length_a   1.000
_cell.length_b   1.000
_cell.length_c   1.000
_cell.angle_alpha   90.00
_cell.angle_beta   90.00
_cell.angle_gamma   90.00
#
_symmetry.space_group_name_H-M   'P 1'
#
loop_
_entity.id
_entity.type
_entity.pdbx_description
1 polymer ?
#
loop_
_entity_poly.entity_id
_entity_poly.type
_entity_poly.pdbx_seq_one_letter_code
_entity_poly.pdbx_strand_id
1 'polypeptide(L)'
;LIYQIGTHETRILIDVPDNIYEGASKNGGVKNYIREKVISTLPDSVQPMVEVALQEGRLRSMPNSWLPPDLNKTAGIVLLGDAMNMRHPLIGGGMTVGLNDVALVSELLNPQNMPSLQDSDAVFKQIKTFHSRRKAYSMTLNVLAQALYSLFVADDPQLRVLQRGFVQYIKRGGACIDEPAGLLGGVINNPWLLFYHFFAVAVCSLRILVVDRYSTSIWYLPSAIIECVRVFVKACQVILPFVFLELMA
;
A
#
# COMPACT_ATOMS: atom_id res chain seq x y z
N LEU A 1 -4.04 7.18 -9.16
CA LEU A 1 -3.95 8.23 -8.11
C LEU A 1 -4.02 9.59 -8.78
N ILE A 2 -4.75 10.56 -8.21
CA ILE A 2 -4.83 11.94 -8.71
C ILE A 2 -4.67 12.88 -7.51
N TYR A 3 -3.73 13.83 -7.58
CA TYR A 3 -3.49 14.82 -6.52
C TYR A 3 -2.82 16.08 -7.07
N GLN A 4 -3.15 17.22 -6.48
CA GLN A 4 -2.60 18.52 -6.89
C GLN A 4 -1.18 18.71 -6.33
N ILE A 5 -0.26 19.21 -7.16
CA ILE A 5 1.15 19.48 -6.77
C ILE A 5 1.54 20.96 -6.89
N GLY A 6 0.70 21.77 -7.53
CA GLY A 6 0.89 23.21 -7.66
C GLY A 6 -0.43 23.92 -7.95
N THR A 7 -0.44 25.25 -8.00
CA THR A 7 -1.66 26.06 -8.20
C THR A 7 -2.39 25.72 -9.51
N HIS A 8 -1.65 25.31 -10.55
CA HIS A 8 -2.18 24.97 -11.87
C HIS A 8 -1.77 23.56 -12.33
N GLU A 9 -1.23 22.75 -11.43
CA GLU A 9 -0.64 21.45 -11.79
C GLU A 9 -1.24 20.32 -10.95
N THR A 10 -1.80 19.33 -11.64
CA THR A 10 -2.32 18.10 -11.03
C THR A 10 -1.54 16.90 -11.53
N ARG A 11 -1.03 16.09 -10.62
CA ARG A 11 -0.38 14.83 -10.92
C ARG A 11 -1.45 13.74 -11.07
N ILE A 12 -1.35 12.97 -12.13
CA ILE A 12 -2.02 11.68 -12.27
C ILE A 12 -0.97 10.58 -12.36
N LEU A 13 -1.14 9.52 -11.57
CA LEU A 13 -0.37 8.29 -11.64
C LEU A 13 -1.33 7.16 -12.02
N ILE A 14 -1.02 6.50 -13.13
CA ILE A 14 -1.80 5.40 -13.69
C ILE A 14 -0.95 4.14 -13.54
N ASP A 15 -1.46 3.17 -12.80
CA ASP A 15 -0.83 1.86 -12.71
C ASP A 15 -1.06 1.10 -14.02
N VAL A 16 0.02 0.61 -14.63
CA VAL A 16 -0.03 -0.07 -15.93
C VAL A 16 0.55 -1.47 -15.73
N PRO A 17 -0.23 -2.53 -15.98
CA PRO A 17 0.26 -3.89 -15.87
C PRO A 17 1.47 -4.16 -16.78
N ASP A 18 2.42 -4.98 -16.31
CA ASP A 18 3.68 -5.25 -17.03
C ASP A 18 3.45 -5.80 -18.44
N ASN A 19 2.48 -6.69 -18.63
CA ASN A 19 2.14 -7.24 -19.93
C ASN A 19 1.68 -6.17 -20.94
N ILE A 20 1.00 -5.12 -20.47
CA ILE A 20 0.58 -3.98 -21.29
C ILE A 20 1.78 -3.07 -21.58
N TYR A 21 2.65 -2.88 -20.59
CA TYR A 21 3.85 -2.08 -20.74
C TYR A 21 4.86 -2.71 -21.72
N GLU A 22 5.08 -4.02 -21.64
CA GLU A 22 5.96 -4.77 -22.54
C GLU A 22 5.37 -4.92 -23.95
N GLY A 23 4.03 -5.07 -24.04
CA GLY A 23 3.31 -5.10 -25.31
C GLY A 23 3.23 -3.74 -26.02
N ALA A 24 3.61 -2.66 -25.34
CA ALA A 24 3.49 -1.28 -25.79
C ALA A 24 4.17 -1.00 -27.15
N SER A 25 5.26 -1.71 -27.48
CA SER A 25 5.98 -1.52 -28.75
C SER A 25 5.20 -1.99 -29.99
N LYS A 26 4.14 -2.81 -29.84
CA LYS A 26 3.41 -3.42 -30.98
C LYS A 26 2.06 -2.77 -31.30
N ASN A 27 1.36 -2.18 -30.32
CA ASN A 27 -0.05 -1.73 -30.46
C ASN A 27 -0.30 -0.24 -30.13
N GLY A 28 0.67 0.64 -30.36
CA GLY A 28 0.53 2.09 -30.10
C GLY A 28 0.66 2.52 -28.62
N GLY A 29 1.22 1.63 -27.81
CA GLY A 29 1.85 1.97 -26.53
C GLY A 29 0.91 2.19 -25.35
N VAL A 30 1.53 2.62 -24.24
CA VAL A 30 0.86 3.02 -22.99
C VAL A 30 -0.21 4.10 -23.24
N LYS A 31 -0.01 4.96 -24.25
CA LYS A 31 -0.98 6.01 -24.61
C LYS A 31 -2.34 5.44 -25.04
N ASN A 32 -2.34 4.43 -25.90
CA ASN A 32 -3.58 3.82 -26.36
C ASN A 32 -4.32 3.10 -25.23
N TYR A 33 -3.58 2.40 -24.35
CA TYR A 33 -4.16 1.80 -23.16
C TYR A 33 -4.85 2.85 -22.27
N ILE A 34 -4.19 3.98 -22.01
CA ILE A 34 -4.80 5.07 -21.22
C ILE A 34 -6.08 5.57 -21.88
N ARG A 35 -6.04 5.83 -23.20
CA ARG A 35 -7.20 6.34 -23.94
C ARG A 35 -8.39 5.39 -23.93
N GLU A 36 -8.16 4.10 -24.21
CA GLU A 36 -9.24 3.13 -24.39
C GLU A 36 -9.77 2.55 -23.09
N LYS A 37 -8.91 2.40 -22.06
CA LYS A 37 -9.22 1.67 -20.83
C LYS A 37 -9.28 2.53 -19.59
N VAL A 38 -8.53 3.64 -19.55
CA VAL A 38 -8.41 4.43 -18.31
C VAL A 38 -9.34 5.63 -18.32
N ILE A 39 -9.36 6.43 -19.40
CA ILE A 39 -10.10 7.71 -19.42
C ILE A 39 -11.59 7.51 -19.08
N SER A 40 -12.24 6.51 -19.65
CA SER A 40 -13.67 6.23 -19.38
C SER A 40 -13.98 5.79 -17.94
N THR A 41 -12.97 5.40 -17.16
CA THR A 41 -13.12 5.03 -15.75
C THR A 41 -12.92 6.21 -14.80
N LEU A 42 -12.38 7.32 -15.30
CA LEU A 42 -12.14 8.53 -14.51
C LEU A 42 -13.42 9.34 -14.34
N PRO A 43 -13.53 10.18 -13.29
CA PRO A 43 -14.63 11.13 -13.16
C PRO A 43 -14.73 12.06 -14.38
N ASP A 44 -15.94 12.35 -14.85
CA ASP A 44 -16.20 13.16 -16.05
C ASP A 44 -15.51 14.53 -16.02
N SER A 45 -15.35 15.11 -14.82
CA SER A 45 -14.70 16.41 -14.63
C SER A 45 -13.22 16.43 -14.98
N VAL A 46 -12.51 15.29 -14.91
CA VAL A 46 -11.06 15.21 -15.18
C VAL A 46 -10.74 14.64 -16.55
N GLN A 47 -11.67 13.93 -17.19
CA GLN A 47 -11.45 13.28 -18.48
C GLN A 47 -10.91 14.22 -19.57
N PRO A 48 -11.48 15.43 -19.80
CA PRO A 48 -11.01 16.32 -20.86
C PRO A 48 -9.55 16.74 -20.68
N MET A 49 -9.15 17.04 -19.44
CA MET A 49 -7.78 17.47 -19.12
C MET A 49 -6.78 16.33 -19.29
N VAL A 50 -7.18 15.09 -18.99
CA VAL A 50 -6.32 13.91 -19.20
C VAL A 50 -6.12 13.64 -20.69
N GLU A 51 -7.14 13.80 -21.54
CA GLU A 51 -6.99 13.64 -22.99
C GLU A 51 -6.03 14.70 -23.57
N VAL A 52 -6.14 15.96 -23.14
CA VAL A 52 -5.20 17.03 -23.54
C VAL A 52 -3.78 16.70 -23.11
N ALA A 53 -3.57 16.32 -21.85
CA ALA A 53 -2.24 15.95 -21.34
C ALA A 53 -1.65 14.72 -22.07
N LEU A 54 -2.50 13.78 -22.48
CA LEU A 54 -2.08 12.60 -23.24
C LEU A 54 -1.59 12.96 -24.65
N GLN A 55 -2.22 13.95 -25.29
CA GLN A 55 -1.84 14.48 -26.60
C GLN A 55 -0.51 15.23 -26.55
N GLU A 56 -0.27 16.03 -25.52
CA GLU A 56 1.03 16.71 -25.29
C GLU A 56 2.19 15.72 -25.11
N GLY A 57 1.89 14.50 -24.65
CA GLY A 57 2.77 13.35 -24.81
C GLY A 57 3.94 13.24 -23.85
N ARG A 58 3.99 14.04 -22.78
CA ARG A 58 5.03 14.00 -21.74
C ARG A 58 4.80 12.90 -20.69
N LEU A 59 4.51 11.68 -21.13
CA LEU A 59 4.36 10.54 -20.21
C LEU A 59 5.72 10.10 -19.68
N ARG A 60 5.82 9.97 -18.35
CA ARG A 60 6.98 9.36 -17.67
C ARG A 60 6.51 8.07 -17.01
N SER A 61 7.36 7.06 -17.06
CA SER A 61 7.12 5.76 -16.44
C SER A 61 8.21 5.49 -15.42
N MET A 62 7.82 4.89 -14.30
CA MET A 62 8.70 4.43 -13.23
C MET A 62 8.20 3.06 -12.78
N PRO A 63 9.09 2.10 -12.47
CA PRO A 63 8.70 0.78 -12.00
C PRO A 63 8.20 0.83 -10.55
N ASN A 64 7.17 0.07 -10.24
CA ASN A 64 6.73 -0.18 -8.86
C ASN A 64 7.64 -1.23 -8.22
N SER A 65 8.76 -0.79 -7.65
CA SER A 65 9.78 -1.70 -7.11
C SER A 65 9.46 -2.17 -5.69
N TRP A 66 9.94 -3.37 -5.34
CA TRP A 66 9.89 -3.91 -3.99
C TRP A 66 11.28 -4.40 -3.58
N LEU A 67 11.73 -3.97 -2.40
CA LEU A 67 13.02 -4.34 -1.83
C LEU A 67 12.84 -4.54 -0.32
N PRO A 68 12.91 -5.77 0.21
CA PRO A 68 12.83 -6.02 1.64
C PRO A 68 14.06 -5.45 2.35
N PRO A 69 13.94 -5.00 3.61
CA PRO A 69 15.09 -4.53 4.37
C PRO A 69 16.06 -5.69 4.66
N ASP A 70 17.37 -5.41 4.61
CA ASP A 70 18.43 -6.32 5.09
C ASP A 70 19.25 -5.62 6.19
N LEU A 71 19.88 -6.43 7.03
CA LEU A 71 20.78 -5.95 8.07
C LEU A 71 22.07 -5.43 7.45
N ASN A 72 22.54 -4.30 7.96
CA ASN A 72 23.82 -3.76 7.56
C ASN A 72 24.99 -4.64 8.04
N LYS A 73 25.86 -5.06 7.11
CA LYS A 73 26.98 -5.98 7.38
C LYS A 73 28.36 -5.32 7.24
N THR A 74 28.42 -4.13 6.62
CA THR A 74 29.68 -3.46 6.29
C THR A 74 29.96 -2.32 7.27
N ALA A 75 31.12 -2.33 7.91
CA ALA A 75 31.52 -1.30 8.84
C ALA A 75 31.76 0.04 8.13
N GLY A 76 31.41 1.15 8.79
CA GLY A 76 31.61 2.51 8.25
C GLY A 76 30.61 2.94 7.16
N ILE A 77 29.66 2.09 6.78
CA ILE A 77 28.62 2.41 5.79
C ILE A 77 27.26 2.14 6.43
N VAL A 78 26.29 3.03 6.21
CA VAL A 78 24.89 2.82 6.59
C VAL A 78 24.02 3.19 5.40
N LEU A 79 23.16 2.27 4.95
CA LEU A 79 22.20 2.50 3.88
C LEU A 79 20.85 2.88 4.49
N LEU A 80 20.18 3.89 3.93
CA LEU A 80 18.87 4.36 4.36
C LEU A 80 17.97 4.67 3.15
N GLY A 81 16.66 4.85 3.40
CA GLY A 81 15.68 5.16 2.37
C GLY A 81 15.47 4.01 1.37
N ASP A 82 15.10 4.36 0.15
CA ASP A 82 14.80 3.38 -0.91
C ASP A 82 16.00 2.50 -1.28
N ALA A 83 17.24 2.96 -1.01
CA ALA A 83 18.44 2.13 -1.18
C ALA A 83 18.51 0.94 -0.21
N MET A 84 17.83 1.04 0.93
CA MET A 84 17.75 -0.03 1.94
C MET A 84 16.42 -0.78 1.87
N ASN A 85 15.31 -0.09 1.62
CA ASN A 85 13.98 -0.72 1.63
C ASN A 85 12.97 0.05 0.77
N MET A 86 12.47 -0.61 -0.27
CA MET A 86 11.43 -0.11 -1.17
C MET A 86 10.10 -0.84 -0.96
N ARG A 87 9.02 -0.12 -1.19
CA ARG A 87 7.63 -0.58 -1.03
C ARG A 87 6.77 -0.04 -2.17
N HIS A 88 5.62 -0.67 -2.39
CA HIS A 88 4.70 -0.23 -3.44
C HIS A 88 4.29 1.24 -3.23
N PRO A 89 4.39 2.13 -4.25
CA PRO A 89 4.18 3.57 -4.09
C PRO A 89 2.72 3.98 -3.92
N LEU A 90 1.79 3.02 -3.87
CA LEU A 90 0.33 3.25 -3.82
C LEU A 90 -0.08 4.18 -2.67
N ILE A 91 0.57 4.02 -1.52
CA ILE A 91 0.25 4.79 -0.31
C ILE A 91 1.12 6.04 -0.14
N GLY A 92 2.13 6.26 -1.00
CA GLY A 92 3.06 7.40 -0.86
C GLY A 92 3.94 7.37 0.40
N GLY A 93 4.07 6.24 1.10
CA GLY A 93 4.72 6.16 2.41
C GLY A 93 6.25 6.12 2.42
N GLY A 94 6.91 6.10 1.25
CA GLY A 94 8.37 6.01 1.15
C GLY A 94 9.10 7.16 1.85
N MET A 95 8.67 8.41 1.60
CA MET A 95 9.24 9.59 2.24
C MET A 95 9.00 9.61 3.76
N THR A 96 7.79 9.20 4.20
CA THR A 96 7.47 9.11 5.63
C THR A 96 8.41 8.15 6.34
N VAL A 97 8.65 6.97 5.77
CA VAL A 97 9.61 6.01 6.34
C VAL A 97 11.04 6.56 6.29
N GLY A 98 11.46 7.16 5.17
CA GLY A 98 12.80 7.73 5.04
C GLY A 98 13.09 8.84 6.06
N LEU A 99 12.12 9.72 6.33
CA LEU A 99 12.27 10.77 7.35
C LEU A 99 12.29 10.21 8.78
N ASN A 100 11.45 9.22 9.08
CA ASN A 100 11.48 8.52 10.37
C ASN A 100 12.80 7.77 10.58
N ASP A 101 13.38 7.21 9.51
CA ASP A 101 14.69 6.55 9.57
C ASP A 101 15.78 7.55 9.95
N VAL A 102 15.81 8.72 9.30
CA VAL A 102 16.78 9.78 9.60
C VAL A 102 16.63 10.25 11.05
N ALA A 103 15.41 10.47 11.52
CA ALA A 103 15.16 10.88 12.90
C ALA A 103 15.68 9.82 13.91
N LEU A 104 15.38 8.55 13.67
CA LEU A 104 15.79 7.45 14.55
C LEU A 104 17.30 7.22 14.54
N VAL A 105 17.95 7.26 13.37
CA VAL A 105 19.40 7.17 13.27
C VAL A 105 20.07 8.35 13.96
N SER A 106 19.53 9.55 13.82
CA SER A 106 20.05 10.74 14.50
C SER A 106 19.92 10.65 16.03
N GLU A 107 18.85 10.04 16.53
CA GLU A 107 18.68 9.75 17.96
C GLU A 107 19.73 8.76 18.47
N LEU A 108 19.91 7.65 17.75
CA LEU A 108 20.78 6.54 18.16
C LEU A 108 22.27 6.86 18.03
N LEU A 109 22.65 7.62 17.00
CA LEU A 109 24.03 8.06 16.75
C LEU A 109 24.33 9.46 17.29
N ASN A 110 23.44 10.01 18.13
CA ASN A 110 23.66 11.30 18.77
C ASN A 110 24.99 11.27 19.56
N PRO A 111 25.87 12.29 19.45
CA PRO A 111 27.13 12.35 20.20
C PRO A 111 27.00 12.19 21.71
N GLN A 112 25.84 12.52 22.30
CA GLN A 112 25.55 12.29 23.72
C GLN A 112 25.42 10.80 24.06
N ASN A 113 24.91 9.99 23.13
CA ASN A 113 24.75 8.54 23.26
C ASN A 113 25.96 7.77 22.72
N MET A 114 26.61 8.31 21.68
CA MET A 114 27.73 7.71 20.97
C MET A 114 28.80 8.79 20.67
N PRO A 115 29.72 9.05 21.61
CA PRO A 115 30.72 10.10 21.46
C PRO A 115 31.73 9.88 20.32
N SER A 116 31.89 8.63 19.86
CA SER A 116 32.79 8.27 18.76
C SER A 116 32.13 7.27 17.83
N LEU A 117 32.21 7.55 16.52
CA LEU A 117 31.78 6.64 15.45
C LEU A 117 32.91 5.71 14.97
N GLN A 118 34.10 5.78 15.59
CA GLN A 118 35.23 4.92 15.23
C GLN A 118 35.08 3.49 15.75
N ASP A 119 34.30 3.30 16.82
CA ASP A 119 33.97 1.99 17.36
C ASP A 119 32.87 1.35 16.50
N SER A 120 33.30 0.54 15.53
CA SER A 120 32.40 -0.14 14.60
C SER A 120 31.44 -1.10 15.31
N ASP A 121 31.87 -1.77 16.38
CA ASP A 121 31.03 -2.71 17.13
C ASP A 121 29.93 -1.97 17.89
N ALA A 122 30.25 -0.81 18.47
CA ALA A 122 29.25 0.05 19.10
C ALA A 122 28.25 0.59 18.06
N VAL A 123 28.72 1.02 16.88
CA VAL A 123 27.87 1.46 15.77
C VAL A 123 26.94 0.33 15.33
N PHE A 124 27.46 -0.88 15.12
CA PHE A 124 26.63 -2.03 14.75
C PHE A 124 25.55 -2.35 15.77
N LYS A 125 25.83 -2.21 17.08
CA LYS A 125 24.80 -2.36 18.12
C LYS A 125 23.68 -1.32 17.95
N GLN A 126 24.02 -0.06 17.69
CA GLN A 126 23.01 0.97 17.45
C GLN A 126 22.22 0.73 16.16
N ILE A 127 22.88 0.30 15.08
CA ILE A 127 22.20 -0.03 13.82
C ILE A 127 21.28 -1.25 13.99
N LYS A 128 21.65 -2.23 14.81
CA LYS A 128 20.75 -3.34 15.18
C LYS A 128 19.51 -2.84 15.93
N THR A 129 19.68 -1.90 16.86
CA THR A 129 18.57 -1.24 17.57
C THR A 129 17.69 -0.44 16.61
N PHE A 130 18.30 0.27 15.64
CA PHE A 130 17.60 0.96 14.56
C PHE A 130 16.69 -0.02 13.79
N HIS A 131 17.23 -1.13 13.29
CA HIS A 131 16.44 -2.14 12.58
C HIS A 131 15.29 -2.67 13.45
N SER A 132 15.52 -2.91 14.74
CA SER A 132 14.47 -3.37 15.65
C SER A 132 13.35 -2.33 15.87
N ARG A 133 13.70 -1.06 16.12
CA ARG A 133 12.71 0.01 16.37
C ARG A 133 11.96 0.40 15.10
N ARG A 134 12.63 0.34 13.94
CA ARG A 134 12.06 0.63 12.62
C ARG A 134 10.87 -0.27 12.28
N LYS A 135 10.90 -1.54 12.71
CA LYS A 135 9.82 -2.51 12.43
C LYS A 135 8.45 -1.97 12.84
N ALA A 136 8.35 -1.23 13.94
CA ALA A 136 7.07 -0.74 14.44
C ALA A 136 6.30 0.14 13.43
N TYR A 137 6.97 1.11 12.80
CA TYR A 137 6.35 1.99 11.80
C TYR A 137 6.44 1.44 10.38
N SER A 138 7.54 0.77 10.03
CA SER A 138 7.74 0.20 8.69
C SER A 138 6.76 -0.93 8.37
N MET A 139 6.52 -1.83 9.33
CA MET A 139 5.62 -2.98 9.15
C MET A 139 4.20 -2.53 8.85
N THR A 140 3.67 -1.58 9.62
CA THR A 140 2.28 -1.10 9.46
C THR A 140 2.07 -0.55 8.04
N LEU A 141 2.98 0.32 7.57
CA LEU A 141 2.91 0.90 6.23
C LEU A 141 3.15 -0.13 5.13
N ASN A 142 4.06 -1.09 5.32
CA ASN A 142 4.34 -2.16 4.36
C ASN A 142 3.14 -3.07 4.16
N VAL A 143 2.61 -3.62 5.26
CA VAL A 143 1.47 -4.53 5.23
C VAL A 143 0.25 -3.81 4.66
N LEU A 144 0.01 -2.55 5.05
CA LEU A 144 -1.10 -1.76 4.53
C LEU A 144 -0.96 -1.50 3.02
N ALA A 145 0.22 -1.11 2.53
CA ALA A 145 0.45 -0.85 1.11
C ALA A 145 0.16 -2.09 0.26
N GLN A 146 0.68 -3.25 0.68
CA GLN A 146 0.52 -4.50 -0.05
C GLN A 146 -0.90 -5.04 0.03
N ALA A 147 -1.54 -4.95 1.20
CA ALA A 147 -2.92 -5.36 1.38
C ALA A 147 -3.88 -4.52 0.52
N LEU A 148 -3.72 -3.19 0.51
CA LEU A 148 -4.53 -2.31 -0.33
C LEU A 148 -4.26 -2.54 -1.82
N TYR A 149 -3.00 -2.72 -2.22
CA TYR A 149 -2.66 -3.01 -3.61
C TYR A 149 -3.31 -4.32 -4.07
N SER A 150 -3.12 -5.40 -3.31
CA SER A 150 -3.73 -6.70 -3.60
C SER A 150 -5.25 -6.62 -3.62
N LEU A 151 -5.84 -5.83 -2.72
CA LEU A 151 -7.28 -5.63 -2.67
C LEU A 151 -7.80 -4.90 -3.90
N PHE A 152 -7.13 -3.84 -4.37
CA PHE A 152 -7.65 -2.96 -5.44
C PHE A 152 -7.26 -3.40 -6.86
N VAL A 153 -6.13 -4.08 -7.04
CA VAL A 153 -5.65 -4.48 -8.37
C VAL A 153 -6.15 -5.86 -8.79
N ALA A 154 -6.44 -6.74 -7.84
CA ALA A 154 -6.78 -8.11 -8.17
C ALA A 154 -8.13 -8.26 -8.90
N ASP A 155 -8.09 -9.01 -10.00
CA ASP A 155 -9.29 -9.42 -10.74
C ASP A 155 -9.88 -10.73 -10.18
N ASP A 156 -10.21 -10.71 -8.88
CA ASP A 156 -10.80 -11.87 -8.17
C ASP A 156 -12.20 -11.51 -7.66
N PRO A 157 -13.25 -12.29 -8.01
CA PRO A 157 -14.60 -12.06 -7.50
C PRO A 157 -14.68 -11.94 -5.97
N GLN A 158 -13.86 -12.70 -5.23
CA GLN A 158 -13.83 -12.68 -3.77
C GLN A 158 -13.24 -11.35 -3.25
N LEU A 159 -12.22 -10.83 -3.92
CA LEU A 159 -11.60 -9.55 -3.57
C LEU A 159 -12.50 -8.37 -3.94
N ARG A 160 -13.32 -8.48 -4.98
CA ARG A 160 -14.36 -7.48 -5.29
C ARG A 160 -15.40 -7.34 -4.17
N VAL A 161 -15.74 -8.45 -3.48
CA VAL A 161 -16.62 -8.39 -2.29
C VAL A 161 -15.95 -7.62 -1.16
N LEU A 162 -14.66 -7.87 -0.92
CA LEU A 162 -13.88 -7.12 0.06
C LEU A 162 -13.73 -5.63 -0.30
N GLN A 163 -13.53 -5.29 -1.58
CA GLN A 163 -13.47 -3.90 -2.05
C GLN A 163 -14.78 -3.15 -1.75
N ARG A 164 -15.93 -3.78 -2.03
CA ARG A 164 -17.24 -3.20 -1.71
C ARG A 164 -17.42 -3.00 -0.21
N GLY A 165 -17.04 -4.01 0.59
CA GLY A 165 -17.12 -3.90 2.04
C GLY A 165 -16.18 -2.85 2.62
N PHE A 166 -15.00 -2.66 2.04
CA PHE A 166 -14.08 -1.59 2.39
C PHE A 166 -14.68 -0.20 2.14
N VAL A 167 -15.27 0.03 0.96
CA VAL A 167 -15.94 1.30 0.64
C VAL A 167 -17.11 1.55 1.61
N GLN A 168 -17.93 0.53 1.88
CA GLN A 168 -19.05 0.66 2.81
C GLN A 168 -18.58 0.85 4.27
N TYR A 169 -17.44 0.28 4.63
CA TYR A 169 -16.83 0.46 5.94
C TYR A 169 -16.39 1.92 6.13
N ILE A 170 -15.64 2.47 5.18
CA ILE A 170 -15.19 3.87 5.22
C ILE A 170 -16.38 4.84 5.27
N LYS A 171 -17.44 4.58 4.50
CA LYS A 171 -18.66 5.41 4.47
C LYS A 171 -19.38 5.50 5.82
N ARG A 172 -19.09 4.64 6.80
CA ARG A 172 -19.66 4.73 8.15
C ARG A 172 -19.14 5.94 8.94
N GLY A 173 -17.99 6.51 8.55
CA GLY A 173 -17.40 7.66 9.21
C GLY A 173 -16.80 7.36 10.60
N GLY A 174 -16.34 8.41 11.28
CA GLY A 174 -15.67 8.33 12.57
C GLY A 174 -14.42 7.45 12.53
N ALA A 175 -14.26 6.61 13.54
CA ALA A 175 -13.13 5.67 13.62
C ALA A 175 -12.94 4.78 12.38
N CYS A 176 -14.02 4.49 11.61
CA CYS A 176 -13.93 3.66 10.41
C CYS A 176 -13.24 4.35 9.22
N ILE A 177 -12.99 5.67 9.30
CA ILE A 177 -12.24 6.44 8.30
C ILE A 177 -11.00 7.10 8.91
N ASP A 178 -11.13 7.68 10.11
CA ASP A 178 -10.07 8.48 10.75
C ASP A 178 -8.86 7.60 11.10
N GLU A 179 -9.10 6.42 11.67
CA GLU A 179 -8.03 5.49 12.07
C GLU A 179 -7.34 4.84 10.86
N PRO A 180 -8.05 4.30 9.83
CA PRO A 180 -7.41 3.87 8.59
C PRO A 180 -6.65 4.98 7.87
N ALA A 181 -7.17 6.21 7.86
CA ALA A 181 -6.46 7.36 7.30
C ALA A 181 -5.20 7.69 8.09
N GLY A 182 -5.25 7.62 9.42
CA GLY A 182 -4.08 7.80 10.29
C GLY A 182 -3.01 6.73 10.10
N LEU A 183 -3.41 5.46 9.90
CA LEU A 183 -2.52 4.36 9.54
C LEU A 183 -1.89 4.59 8.15
N LEU A 184 -2.70 5.01 7.17
CA LEU A 184 -2.24 5.32 5.80
C LEU A 184 -1.25 6.49 5.78
N GLY A 185 -1.50 7.52 6.58
CA GLY A 185 -0.62 8.68 6.73
C GLY A 185 0.64 8.41 7.55
N GLY A 186 0.79 7.22 8.16
CA GLY A 186 1.91 6.91 9.05
C GLY A 186 1.92 7.72 10.36
N VAL A 187 0.79 8.35 10.71
CA VAL A 187 0.60 9.09 11.97
C VAL A 187 0.34 8.12 13.11
N ILE A 188 -0.43 7.06 12.84
CA ILE A 188 -0.70 5.99 13.78
C ILE A 188 0.14 4.78 13.39
N ASN A 189 1.01 4.32 14.29
CA ASN A 189 1.85 3.15 14.08
C ASN A 189 1.43 2.05 15.06
N ASN A 190 0.30 1.40 14.77
CA ASN A 190 -0.25 0.33 15.60
C ASN A 190 -0.66 -0.88 14.74
N PRO A 191 0.14 -1.96 14.71
CA PRO A 191 -0.18 -3.17 13.98
C PRO A 191 -1.51 -3.80 14.40
N TRP A 192 -1.88 -3.73 15.69
CA TRP A 192 -3.14 -4.29 16.18
C TRP A 192 -4.35 -3.54 15.65
N LEU A 193 -4.22 -2.21 15.51
CA LEU A 193 -5.27 -1.38 14.93
C LEU A 193 -5.46 -1.71 13.43
N LEU A 194 -4.36 -1.93 12.71
CA LEU A 194 -4.40 -2.41 11.33
C LEU A 194 -5.16 -3.75 11.22
N PHE A 195 -4.85 -4.72 12.07
CA PHE A 195 -5.57 -6.00 12.10
C PHE A 195 -7.06 -5.82 12.42
N TYR A 196 -7.36 -4.99 13.41
CA TYR A 196 -8.74 -4.70 13.79
C TYR A 196 -9.56 -4.18 12.59
N HIS A 197 -9.08 -3.15 11.90
CA HIS A 197 -9.79 -2.61 10.72
C HIS A 197 -9.88 -3.61 9.59
N PHE A 198 -8.83 -4.39 9.36
CA PHE A 198 -8.86 -5.41 8.32
C PHE A 198 -9.96 -6.45 8.56
N PHE A 199 -10.05 -7.01 9.77
CA PHE A 199 -11.09 -7.96 10.12
C PHE A 199 -12.47 -7.29 10.17
N ALA A 200 -12.57 -6.03 10.59
CA ALA A 200 -13.82 -5.28 10.56
C ALA A 200 -14.34 -5.08 9.12
N VAL A 201 -13.44 -4.79 8.17
CA VAL A 201 -13.75 -4.73 6.74
C VAL A 201 -14.18 -6.10 6.23
N ALA A 202 -13.47 -7.18 6.60
CA ALA A 202 -13.84 -8.53 6.22
C ALA A 202 -15.26 -8.88 6.69
N VAL A 203 -15.58 -8.68 7.98
CA VAL A 203 -16.92 -8.92 8.54
C VAL A 203 -17.98 -8.03 7.87
N CYS A 204 -17.67 -6.76 7.59
CA CYS A 204 -18.56 -5.86 6.85
C CYS A 204 -18.88 -6.43 5.45
N SER A 205 -17.87 -6.97 4.76
CA SER A 205 -17.98 -7.58 3.44
C SER A 205 -18.84 -8.85 3.48
N LEU A 206 -18.62 -9.72 4.47
CA LEU A 206 -19.43 -10.93 4.68
C LEU A 206 -20.90 -10.58 4.94
N ARG A 207 -21.16 -9.55 5.76
CA ARG A 207 -22.52 -9.08 6.02
C ARG A 207 -23.22 -8.60 4.75
N ILE A 208 -22.52 -7.84 3.90
CA ILE A 208 -23.07 -7.37 2.61
C ILE A 208 -23.39 -8.57 1.72
N LEU A 209 -22.47 -9.53 1.61
CA LEU A 209 -22.67 -10.73 0.82
C LEU A 209 -23.89 -11.54 1.26
N VAL A 210 -24.06 -11.76 2.57
CA VAL A 210 -25.21 -12.48 3.12
C VAL A 210 -26.52 -11.73 2.84
N VAL A 211 -26.55 -10.42 3.01
CA VAL A 211 -27.75 -9.59 2.75
C VAL A 211 -28.12 -9.59 1.26
N ASP A 212 -27.15 -9.49 0.37
CA ASP A 212 -27.37 -9.52 -1.09
C ASP A 212 -27.92 -10.89 -1.53
N ARG A 213 -27.40 -12.00 -0.97
CA ARG A 213 -27.88 -13.35 -1.29
C ARG A 213 -29.26 -13.63 -0.68
N TYR A 214 -29.47 -13.23 0.57
CA TYR A 214 -30.74 -13.38 1.26
C TYR A 214 -31.87 -12.60 0.60
N SER A 215 -31.59 -11.37 0.14
CA SER A 215 -32.58 -10.56 -0.59
C SER A 215 -32.99 -11.15 -1.94
N THR A 216 -32.16 -12.03 -2.52
CA THR A 216 -32.48 -12.77 -3.75
C THR A 216 -33.37 -13.99 -3.46
N SER A 217 -32.98 -14.85 -2.51
CA SER A 217 -33.81 -15.95 -2.02
C SER A 217 -33.19 -16.62 -0.79
N ILE A 218 -34.02 -17.11 0.14
CA ILE A 218 -33.57 -17.80 1.36
C ILE A 218 -32.82 -19.10 1.05
N TRP A 219 -33.10 -19.72 -0.09
CA TRP A 219 -32.45 -20.96 -0.54
C TRP A 219 -30.98 -20.77 -0.94
N TYR A 220 -30.53 -19.52 -1.16
CA TYR A 220 -29.12 -19.23 -1.44
C TYR A 220 -28.27 -19.09 -0.18
N LEU A 221 -28.85 -19.17 1.03
CA LEU A 221 -28.13 -19.00 2.29
C LEU A 221 -26.96 -20.01 2.46
N PRO A 222 -27.09 -21.31 2.15
CA PRO A 222 -25.97 -22.24 2.24
C PRO A 222 -24.82 -21.88 1.29
N SER A 223 -25.15 -21.45 0.07
CA SER A 223 -24.14 -20.99 -0.91
C SER A 223 -23.45 -19.71 -0.46
N ALA A 224 -24.17 -18.80 0.20
CA ALA A 224 -23.63 -17.58 0.77
C ALA A 224 -22.61 -17.88 1.88
N ILE A 225 -22.89 -18.86 2.74
CA ILE A 225 -21.95 -19.29 3.79
C ILE A 225 -20.66 -19.83 3.18
N ILE A 226 -20.73 -20.66 2.14
CA ILE A 226 -19.55 -21.17 1.43
C ILE A 226 -18.75 -20.02 0.81
N GLU A 227 -19.43 -19.06 0.19
CA GLU A 227 -18.80 -17.90 -0.42
C GLU A 227 -18.14 -16.99 0.65
N CYS A 228 -18.78 -16.83 1.82
CA CYS A 228 -18.19 -16.15 2.96
C CYS A 228 -16.89 -16.81 3.44
N VAL A 229 -16.87 -18.13 3.58
CA VAL A 229 -15.66 -18.87 3.96
C VAL A 229 -14.56 -18.68 2.92
N ARG A 230 -14.89 -18.73 1.63
CA ARG A 230 -13.93 -18.50 0.55
C ARG A 230 -13.34 -17.09 0.59
N VAL A 231 -14.17 -16.06 0.76
CA VAL A 231 -13.74 -14.66 0.89
C VAL A 231 -12.83 -14.48 2.12
N PHE A 232 -13.18 -15.09 3.25
CA PHE A 232 -12.38 -15.01 4.46
C PHE A 232 -11.02 -15.70 4.31
N VAL A 233 -10.98 -16.91 3.72
CA VAL A 233 -9.74 -17.61 3.42
C VAL A 233 -8.85 -16.78 2.49
N LYS A 234 -9.44 -16.17 1.46
CA LYS A 234 -8.70 -15.30 0.54
C LYS A 234 -8.13 -14.06 1.24
N ALA A 235 -8.91 -13.43 2.12
CA ALA A 235 -8.45 -12.31 2.94
C ALA A 235 -7.21 -12.70 3.78
N CYS A 236 -7.26 -13.86 4.45
CA CYS A 236 -6.12 -14.38 5.20
C CYS A 236 -4.91 -14.69 4.30
N GLN A 237 -5.12 -15.28 3.12
CA GLN A 237 -4.05 -15.57 2.16
C GLN A 237 -3.36 -14.30 1.64
N VAL A 238 -4.08 -13.18 1.57
CA VAL A 238 -3.49 -11.90 1.17
C VAL A 238 -2.63 -11.32 2.29
N ILE A 239 -3.12 -11.27 3.53
CA ILE A 239 -2.41 -10.55 4.60
C ILE A 239 -1.34 -11.37 5.31
N LEU A 240 -1.61 -12.64 5.63
CA LEU A 240 -0.72 -13.45 6.46
C LEU A 240 0.71 -13.57 5.90
N PRO A 241 0.93 -13.72 4.58
CA PRO A 241 2.29 -13.76 4.05
C PRO A 241 3.08 -12.48 4.33
N PHE A 242 2.47 -11.31 4.16
CA PHE A 242 3.15 -10.03 4.40
C PHE A 242 3.45 -9.80 5.87
N VAL A 243 2.52 -10.16 6.74
CA VAL A 243 2.72 -10.11 8.20
C VAL A 243 3.87 -11.03 8.62
N PHE A 244 3.90 -12.24 8.08
CA PHE A 244 4.94 -13.22 8.41
C PHE A 244 6.32 -12.76 7.91
N LEU A 245 6.40 -12.23 6.70
CA LEU A 245 7.64 -11.68 6.14
C LEU A 245 8.19 -10.52 6.99
N GLU A 246 7.33 -9.60 7.44
CA GLU A 246 7.74 -8.48 8.28
C GLU A 246 8.06 -8.86 9.74
N LEU A 247 7.50 -9.97 10.24
CA LEU A 247 7.88 -10.51 11.55
C LEU A 247 9.22 -11.25 11.52
N MET A 248 9.56 -11.85 10.36
CA MET A 248 10.81 -12.59 10.17
C MET A 248 12.00 -11.70 9.78
N ALA A 249 11.78 -10.64 9.01
CA ALA A 249 12.76 -9.59 8.74
C ALA A 249 13.01 -8.78 10.01
#